data_AF-A0A2N7NEZ0-F1
#
_entry.id   AF-A0A2N7NEZ0-F1
#
_cell.length_a   1.000
_cell.length_b   1.000
_cell.length_c   1.000
_cell.angle_alpha   90.00
_cell.angle_beta   90.00
_cell.angle_gamma   90.00
#
_symmetry.space_group_name_H-M   'P 1'
#
loop_
_entity.id
_entity.type
_entity.pdbx_description
1 polymer ?
#
loop_
_entity_poly.entity_id
_entity_poly.type
_entity_poly.pdbx_seq_one_letter_code
_entity_poly.pdbx_strand_id
1 'polypeptide(L)'
;MKSNKVSDHLILIAGMLFMLVPIWLIFASSTHNPNTIVSEGLQWLPGDNFTAIYSEAWNKSMGFSGEVTASKMITNSMIMGLGFAIGKIIISMMAAFALVYFRLPYATAWFWLIFVTLLLPLEVRIIPSYEVVAGLGLLNSYTGLILPLIASATATFFFRQFFKTIPDELLEAAQLDNAGPFRFFVDILLPLSKTMIAAIFIIMFVVGWNQYLWPIMMTTDEGYNTIVMGIKQVLNNINETSLPRYDYAFAMVILAMLPPVLVVVVFQRWFVKGLVESEK
;
A
#
# COMPACT_ATOMS: atom_id res chain seq x y z
N MET A 1 24.96 -24.62 19.46
CA MET A 1 24.09 -25.42 18.59
C MET A 1 24.62 -25.38 17.16
N LYS A 2 25.06 -26.50 16.58
CA LYS A 2 25.37 -26.55 15.13
C LYS A 2 24.03 -26.47 14.39
N SER A 3 23.69 -25.30 13.83
CA SER A 3 22.53 -25.16 12.94
C SER A 3 22.72 -26.13 11.78
N ASN A 4 21.79 -27.09 11.64
CA ASN A 4 21.76 -27.98 10.49
C ASN A 4 21.23 -27.15 9.32
N LYS A 5 22.13 -26.51 8.58
CA LYS A 5 21.77 -25.64 7.45
C LYS A 5 20.77 -26.31 6.50
N VAL A 6 20.85 -27.62 6.31
CA VAL A 6 19.91 -28.39 5.46
C VAL A 6 18.49 -28.38 6.02
N SER A 7 18.28 -28.58 7.33
CA SER A 7 16.93 -28.53 7.93
C SER A 7 16.35 -27.12 7.83
N ASP A 8 17.18 -26.10 8.03
CA ASP A 8 16.75 -24.70 7.96
C ASP A 8 16.27 -24.35 6.53
N HIS A 9 17.01 -24.78 5.49
CA HIS A 9 16.60 -24.57 4.10
C HIS A 9 15.32 -25.35 3.75
N LEU A 10 15.18 -26.60 4.22
CA LEU A 10 13.98 -27.40 3.97
C LEU A 10 12.73 -26.75 4.59
N ILE A 11 12.83 -26.26 5.82
CA ILE A 11 11.73 -25.56 6.50
C ILE A 11 11.35 -24.28 5.74
N LEU A 12 12.34 -23.49 5.31
CA LEU A 12 12.10 -22.26 4.55
C LEU A 12 11.46 -22.53 3.18
N ILE A 13 11.92 -23.54 2.46
CA ILE A 13 11.34 -23.94 1.16
C ILE A 13 9.91 -24.46 1.35
N ALA A 14 9.67 -25.31 2.34
CA ALA A 14 8.33 -25.83 2.63
C ALA A 14 7.36 -24.70 3.00
N GLY A 15 7.80 -23.75 3.84
CA GLY A 15 7.01 -22.57 4.19
C GLY A 15 6.71 -21.67 2.98
N MET A 16 7.71 -21.42 2.13
CA MET A 16 7.53 -20.65 0.89
C MET A 16 6.51 -21.33 -0.04
N LEU A 17 6.66 -22.64 -0.29
CA LEU A 17 5.73 -23.39 -1.13
C LEU A 17 4.31 -23.33 -0.57
N PHE A 18 4.14 -23.57 0.73
CA PHE A 18 2.84 -23.50 1.41
C PHE A 18 2.17 -22.13 1.23
N MET A 19 2.92 -21.03 1.37
CA MET A 19 2.40 -19.67 1.16
C MET A 19 2.05 -19.38 -0.32
N LEU A 20 2.73 -20.02 -1.27
CA LEU A 20 2.47 -19.86 -2.70
C LEU A 20 1.29 -20.68 -3.21
N VAL A 21 0.91 -21.79 -2.54
CA VAL A 21 -0.23 -22.63 -2.95
C VAL A 21 -1.52 -21.84 -3.22
N PRO A 22 -2.04 -20.98 -2.32
CA PRO A 22 -3.29 -20.27 -2.60
C PRO A 22 -3.17 -19.32 -3.80
N ILE A 23 -2.01 -18.69 -4.00
CA ILE A 23 -1.76 -17.80 -5.14
C ILE A 23 -1.73 -18.62 -6.43
N TRP A 24 -1.05 -19.77 -6.41
CA TRP A 24 -1.01 -20.70 -7.53
C TRP A 24 -2.39 -21.22 -7.90
N LEU A 25 -3.21 -21.63 -6.91
CA LEU A 25 -4.57 -22.12 -7.16
C LEU A 25 -5.46 -21.05 -7.78
N ILE A 26 -5.37 -19.80 -7.32
CA ILE A 26 -6.11 -18.68 -7.92
C ILE A 26 -5.64 -18.46 -9.36
N PHE A 27 -4.33 -18.46 -9.61
CA PHE A 27 -3.76 -18.32 -10.94
C PHE A 27 -4.21 -19.45 -11.87
N ALA A 28 -4.00 -20.71 -11.50
CA ALA A 28 -4.39 -21.88 -12.28
C ALA A 28 -5.91 -21.89 -12.56
N SER A 29 -6.73 -21.61 -11.55
CA SER A 29 -8.19 -21.50 -11.71
C SER A 29 -8.59 -20.38 -12.67
N SER A 30 -7.91 -19.23 -12.66
CA SER A 30 -8.22 -18.10 -13.54
C SER A 30 -8.03 -18.37 -15.04
N THR A 31 -7.43 -19.51 -15.40
CA THR A 31 -7.16 -19.89 -16.81
C THR A 31 -8.17 -20.88 -17.39
N HIS A 32 -9.19 -21.23 -16.62
CA HIS A 32 -10.26 -22.16 -16.99
C HIS A 32 -11.54 -21.45 -17.42
N ASN A 33 -12.43 -22.20 -18.09
CA ASN A 33 -13.77 -21.69 -18.41
C ASN A 33 -14.56 -21.42 -17.11
N PRO A 34 -15.43 -20.39 -17.08
CA PRO A 34 -16.30 -20.11 -15.93
C PRO A 34 -17.04 -21.34 -15.37
N ASN A 35 -17.51 -22.23 -16.25
CA ASN A 35 -18.27 -23.42 -15.85
C ASN A 35 -17.42 -24.44 -15.05
N THR A 36 -16.12 -24.54 -15.37
CA THR A 36 -15.22 -25.50 -14.73
C THR A 36 -15.04 -25.18 -13.25
N ILE A 37 -14.87 -23.90 -12.90
CA ILE A 37 -14.71 -23.49 -11.50
C ILE A 37 -15.98 -23.77 -10.69
N VAL A 38 -17.15 -23.54 -11.27
CA VAL A 38 -18.44 -23.76 -10.60
C VAL A 38 -18.73 -25.25 -10.38
N SER A 39 -18.36 -26.10 -11.34
CA SER A 39 -18.68 -27.54 -11.31
C SER A 39 -17.63 -28.39 -10.60
N GLU A 40 -16.35 -28.09 -10.80
CA GLU A 40 -15.22 -28.91 -10.33
C GLU A 40 -14.44 -28.24 -9.19
N GLY A 41 -14.68 -26.95 -8.93
CA GLY A 41 -13.99 -26.17 -7.91
C GLY A 41 -12.64 -25.59 -8.38
N LEU A 42 -11.77 -25.31 -7.42
CA LEU A 42 -10.44 -24.74 -7.69
C LEU A 42 -9.54 -25.74 -8.42
N GLN A 43 -8.82 -25.24 -9.42
CA GLN A 43 -8.00 -26.04 -10.31
C GLN A 43 -6.52 -26.00 -9.90
N TRP A 44 -5.85 -27.15 -10.01
CA TRP A 44 -4.44 -27.30 -9.70
C TRP A 44 -3.52 -27.03 -10.88
N LEU A 45 -3.99 -27.32 -12.09
CA LEU A 45 -3.24 -27.13 -13.33
C LEU A 45 -3.79 -25.89 -14.06
N PRO A 46 -2.99 -25.21 -14.89
CA PRO A 46 -3.50 -24.19 -15.81
C PRO A 46 -4.34 -24.82 -16.92
N GLY A 47 -5.33 -24.07 -17.41
CA GLY A 47 -6.20 -24.41 -18.52
C GLY A 47 -5.87 -23.59 -19.78
N ASP A 48 -6.64 -23.82 -20.84
CA ASP A 48 -6.32 -23.32 -22.18
C ASP A 48 -6.82 -21.89 -22.47
N ASN A 49 -7.56 -21.27 -21.54
CA ASN A 49 -8.22 -19.97 -21.77
C ASN A 49 -7.46 -18.76 -21.21
N PHE A 50 -6.18 -18.92 -20.83
CA PHE A 50 -5.37 -17.85 -20.24
C PHE A 50 -5.42 -16.55 -21.06
N THR A 51 -5.12 -16.60 -22.36
CA THR A 51 -5.04 -15.39 -23.19
C THR A 51 -6.38 -14.68 -23.31
N ALA A 52 -7.47 -15.44 -23.46
CA ALA A 52 -8.82 -14.89 -23.58
C ALA A 52 -9.25 -14.18 -22.29
N ILE A 53 -9.07 -14.83 -21.13
CA ILE A 53 -9.54 -14.29 -19.84
C ILE A 53 -8.71 -13.09 -19.42
N TYR A 54 -7.39 -13.12 -19.59
CA TYR A 54 -6.54 -11.99 -19.22
C TYR A 54 -6.70 -10.80 -20.17
N SER A 55 -6.94 -11.05 -21.47
CA SER A 55 -7.29 -9.99 -22.42
C SER A 55 -8.66 -9.39 -22.10
N GLU A 56 -9.64 -10.23 -21.74
CA GLU A 56 -10.95 -9.78 -21.27
C GLU A 56 -10.79 -8.94 -20.00
N ALA A 57 -10.08 -9.44 -18.97
CA ALA A 57 -9.84 -8.71 -17.73
C ALA A 57 -9.17 -7.36 -17.97
N TRP A 58 -8.20 -7.29 -18.89
CA TRP A 58 -7.47 -6.06 -19.17
C TRP A 58 -8.29 -5.02 -19.94
N ASN A 59 -9.07 -5.46 -20.94
CA ASN A 59 -9.69 -4.58 -21.94
C ASN A 59 -11.20 -4.42 -21.79
N LYS A 60 -11.89 -5.36 -21.15
CA LYS A 60 -13.35 -5.32 -21.03
C LYS A 60 -13.74 -4.13 -20.17
N SER A 61 -14.60 -3.29 -20.72
CA SER A 61 -15.22 -2.26 -19.91
C SER A 61 -16.23 -2.87 -18.96
N MET A 62 -16.12 -2.47 -17.72
CA MET A 62 -17.09 -2.66 -16.65
C MET A 62 -17.84 -1.35 -16.41
N GLY A 63 -18.87 -1.40 -15.56
CA GLY A 63 -19.66 -0.23 -15.20
C GLY A 63 -20.67 0.20 -16.26
N PHE A 64 -21.55 1.12 -15.89
CA PHE A 64 -22.59 1.65 -16.79
C PHE A 64 -22.02 2.67 -17.78
N SER A 65 -20.86 3.26 -17.49
CA SER A 65 -20.21 4.26 -18.35
C SER A 65 -19.55 3.67 -19.59
N GLY A 66 -19.24 2.36 -19.61
CA GLY A 66 -18.54 1.75 -20.73
C GLY A 66 -17.07 2.16 -20.87
N GLU A 67 -16.48 2.79 -19.84
CA GLU A 67 -15.08 3.24 -19.83
C GLU A 67 -14.21 2.63 -18.72
N VAL A 68 -14.75 1.75 -17.87
CA VAL A 68 -14.05 1.27 -16.67
C VAL A 68 -13.34 -0.04 -16.95
N THR A 69 -12.08 0.05 -17.34
CA THR A 69 -11.22 -1.14 -17.57
C THR A 69 -10.36 -1.45 -16.34
N ALA A 70 -9.87 -2.69 -16.22
CA ALA A 70 -8.93 -3.03 -15.15
C ALA A 70 -7.64 -2.20 -15.24
N SER A 71 -7.21 -1.81 -16.45
CA SER A 71 -6.05 -0.93 -16.64
C SER A 71 -6.27 0.46 -16.05
N LYS A 72 -7.44 1.06 -16.24
CA LYS A 72 -7.83 2.33 -15.61
C LYS A 72 -7.89 2.19 -14.08
N MET A 73 -8.50 1.11 -13.59
CA MET A 73 -8.57 0.83 -12.16
C MET A 73 -7.20 0.62 -11.49
N ILE A 74 -6.28 -0.09 -12.17
CA ILE A 74 -4.88 -0.25 -11.74
C ILE A 74 -4.18 1.11 -11.71
N THR A 75 -4.42 1.96 -12.71
CA THR A 75 -3.87 3.32 -12.76
C THR A 75 -4.37 4.17 -11.59
N ASN A 76 -5.67 4.15 -11.31
CA ASN A 76 -6.27 4.84 -10.16
C ASN A 76 -5.67 4.33 -8.83
N SER A 77 -5.50 3.01 -8.71
CA SER A 77 -4.88 2.39 -7.53
C SER A 77 -3.40 2.77 -7.39
N MET A 78 -2.67 2.91 -8.50
CA MET A 78 -1.28 3.38 -8.50
C MET A 78 -1.19 4.83 -8.05
N ILE A 79 -2.05 5.72 -8.60
CA ILE A 79 -2.10 7.13 -8.22
C ILE A 79 -2.41 7.25 -6.73
N MET A 80 -3.42 6.53 -6.25
CA MET A 80 -3.81 6.53 -4.84
C MET A 80 -2.71 5.95 -3.95
N GLY A 81 -2.17 4.77 -4.28
CA GLY A 81 -1.14 4.09 -3.50
C GLY A 81 0.18 4.87 -3.41
N LEU A 82 0.66 5.43 -4.54
CA LEU A 82 1.85 6.29 -4.56
C LEU A 82 1.61 7.61 -3.83
N GLY A 83 0.46 8.26 -4.08
CA GLY A 83 0.09 9.50 -3.41
C GLY A 83 0.01 9.33 -1.89
N PHE A 84 -0.58 8.23 -1.43
CA PHE A 84 -0.58 7.83 -0.02
C PHE A 84 0.82 7.67 0.53
N ALA A 85 1.64 6.83 -0.10
CA ALA A 85 2.96 6.49 0.42
C ALA A 85 3.87 7.73 0.49
N ILE A 86 3.95 8.47 -0.62
CA ILE A 86 4.80 9.66 -0.73
C ILE A 86 4.30 10.77 0.20
N GLY A 87 3.00 11.06 0.17
CA GLY A 87 2.40 12.09 1.03
C GLY A 87 2.61 11.78 2.51
N LYS A 88 2.37 10.52 2.92
CA LYS A 88 2.60 10.08 4.31
C LYS A 88 4.06 10.23 4.72
N ILE A 89 5.00 9.83 3.88
CA ILE A 89 6.43 9.94 4.17
C ILE A 89 6.83 11.40 4.35
N ILE A 90 6.46 12.27 3.40
CA ILE A 90 6.84 13.70 3.45
C ILE A 90 6.34 14.34 4.75
N ILE A 91 5.03 14.22 5.02
CA ILE A 91 4.42 14.83 6.22
C ILE A 91 5.01 14.25 7.50
N SER A 92 5.22 12.94 7.55
CA SER A 92 5.72 12.26 8.75
C SER A 92 7.19 12.55 9.02
N MET A 93 8.02 12.64 7.99
CA MET A 93 9.42 13.05 8.11
C MET A 93 9.52 14.49 8.60
N MET A 94 8.71 15.40 8.06
CA MET A 94 8.68 16.80 8.51
C MET A 94 8.23 16.93 9.98
N ALA A 95 7.20 16.18 10.38
CA ALA A 95 6.74 16.15 11.77
C ALA A 95 7.81 15.58 12.70
N ALA A 96 8.44 14.46 12.34
CA ALA A 96 9.54 13.88 13.11
C ALA A 96 10.74 14.83 13.19
N PHE A 97 11.07 15.52 12.09
CA PHE A 97 12.18 16.48 12.02
C PHE A 97 11.98 17.62 13.03
N ALA A 98 10.76 18.20 13.04
CA ALA A 98 10.38 19.24 14.00
C ALA A 98 10.41 18.74 15.46
N LEU A 99 9.94 17.51 15.71
CA LEU A 99 9.86 16.93 17.06
C LEU A 99 11.23 16.55 17.65
N VAL A 100 12.24 16.33 16.83
CA VAL A 100 13.57 15.86 17.27
C VAL A 100 14.59 16.99 17.31
N TYR A 101 14.70 17.79 16.24
CA TYR A 101 15.82 18.72 16.06
C TYR A 101 15.51 20.18 16.36
N PHE A 102 14.25 20.53 16.61
CA PHE A 102 13.86 21.88 16.99
C PHE A 102 13.54 21.95 18.49
N ARG A 103 13.81 23.10 19.09
CA ARG A 103 13.40 23.43 20.46
C ARG A 103 11.89 23.72 20.49
N LEU A 104 11.09 22.68 20.31
CA LEU A 104 9.64 22.75 20.33
C LEU A 104 9.13 22.63 21.77
N PRO A 105 8.49 23.68 22.34
CA PRO A 105 7.89 23.56 23.66
C PRO A 105 6.83 22.46 23.66
N TYR A 106 6.84 21.62 24.69
CA TYR A 106 5.94 20.46 24.83
C TYR A 106 6.05 19.41 23.72
N ALA A 107 7.21 19.24 23.08
CA ALA A 107 7.42 18.24 22.02
C ALA A 107 6.90 16.83 22.36
N THR A 108 7.07 16.39 23.61
CA THR A 108 6.54 15.11 24.10
C THR A 108 5.01 15.07 24.06
N ALA A 109 4.33 16.15 24.45
CA ALA A 109 2.87 16.23 24.42
C ALA A 109 2.34 16.24 22.98
N TRP A 110 2.96 17.01 22.08
CA TRP A 110 2.61 17.00 20.66
C TRP A 110 2.78 15.63 20.02
N PHE A 111 3.86 14.94 20.34
CA PHE A 111 4.06 13.56 19.89
C PHE A 111 2.96 12.63 20.39
N TRP A 112 2.58 12.70 21.66
CA TRP A 112 1.49 11.87 22.20
C TRP A 112 0.13 12.23 21.59
N LEU A 113 -0.14 13.50 21.29
CA LEU A 113 -1.35 13.92 20.58
C LEU A 113 -1.43 13.27 19.20
N ILE A 114 -0.33 13.31 18.44
CA ILE A 114 -0.23 12.60 17.15
C ILE A 114 -0.44 11.10 17.36
N PHE A 115 0.23 10.51 18.35
CA PHE A 115 0.19 9.07 18.59
C PHE A 115 -1.20 8.56 18.98
N VAL A 116 -1.96 9.33 19.77
CA VAL A 116 -3.35 9.00 20.15
C VAL A 116 -4.29 8.90 18.94
N THR A 117 -3.97 9.56 17.81
CA THR A 117 -4.78 9.40 16.58
C THR A 117 -4.76 7.97 16.01
N LEU A 118 -3.82 7.11 16.43
CA LEU A 118 -3.83 5.68 16.12
C LEU A 118 -5.02 4.95 16.74
N LEU A 119 -5.57 5.47 17.85
CA LEU A 119 -6.74 4.89 18.52
C LEU A 119 -8.05 5.13 17.76
N LEU A 120 -8.04 6.03 16.77
CA LEU A 120 -9.19 6.35 15.94
C LEU A 120 -8.99 5.79 14.53
N PRO A 121 -9.37 4.52 14.30
CA PRO A 121 -9.25 3.90 12.99
C PRO A 121 -10.16 4.61 11.97
N LEU A 122 -9.86 4.46 10.69
CA LEU A 122 -10.55 5.17 9.61
C LEU A 122 -12.06 4.94 9.65
N GLU A 123 -12.45 3.71 9.93
CA GLU A 123 -13.82 3.22 10.00
C GLU A 123 -14.67 4.00 11.02
N VAL A 124 -14.07 4.36 12.16
CA VAL A 124 -14.77 5.09 13.24
C VAL A 124 -14.97 6.56 12.89
N ARG A 125 -14.04 7.16 12.12
CA ARG A 125 -14.07 8.58 11.76
C ARG A 125 -14.47 8.84 10.32
N ILE A 126 -15.03 7.85 9.63
CA ILE A 126 -15.27 7.94 8.18
C ILE A 126 -16.32 8.97 7.82
N ILE A 127 -17.43 9.03 8.58
CA ILE A 127 -18.52 9.99 8.36
C ILE A 127 -18.03 11.44 8.49
N PRO A 128 -17.42 11.86 9.62
CA PRO A 128 -16.94 13.24 9.72
C PRO A 128 -15.83 13.55 8.71
N SER A 129 -15.01 12.57 8.34
CA SER A 129 -14.00 12.77 7.30
C SER A 129 -14.63 12.99 5.92
N TYR A 130 -15.69 12.22 5.58
CA TYR A 130 -16.48 12.41 4.37
C TYR A 130 -17.11 13.80 4.32
N GLU A 131 -17.74 14.25 5.41
CA GLU A 131 -18.37 15.59 5.48
C GLU A 131 -17.36 16.71 5.19
N VAL A 132 -16.13 16.61 5.70
CA VAL A 132 -15.05 17.57 5.42
C VAL A 132 -14.67 17.53 3.94
N VAL A 133 -14.44 16.35 3.37
CA VAL A 133 -14.05 16.20 1.95
C VAL A 133 -15.17 16.71 1.02
N ALA A 134 -16.42 16.41 1.35
CA ALA A 134 -17.60 16.90 0.63
C ALA A 134 -17.75 18.42 0.74
N GLY A 135 -17.61 18.98 1.94
CA GLY A 135 -17.67 20.43 2.16
C GLY A 135 -16.56 21.21 1.44
N LEU A 136 -15.40 20.59 1.23
CA LEU A 136 -14.30 21.14 0.43
C LEU A 136 -14.47 20.92 -1.08
N GLY A 137 -15.52 20.24 -1.54
CA GLY A 137 -15.74 19.94 -2.96
C GLY A 137 -14.72 18.96 -3.55
N LEU A 138 -14.13 18.10 -2.72
CA LEU A 138 -13.05 17.18 -3.12
C LEU A 138 -13.54 15.76 -3.47
N LEU A 139 -14.84 15.50 -3.41
CA LEU A 139 -15.41 14.22 -3.87
C LEU A 139 -15.11 14.01 -5.36
N ASN A 140 -15.04 12.74 -5.80
CA ASN A 140 -14.72 12.40 -7.19
C ASN A 140 -13.42 13.08 -7.68
N SER A 141 -12.36 13.06 -6.86
CA SER A 141 -11.05 13.61 -7.22
C SER A 141 -9.91 12.83 -6.59
N TYR A 142 -8.75 12.79 -7.25
CA TYR A 142 -7.55 12.20 -6.65
C TYR A 142 -7.10 12.94 -5.39
N THR A 143 -7.31 14.25 -5.32
CA THR A 143 -7.00 15.04 -4.13
C THR A 143 -7.84 14.58 -2.94
N GLY A 144 -9.15 14.39 -3.11
CA GLY A 144 -10.03 13.85 -2.05
C GLY A 144 -9.71 12.39 -1.69
N LEU A 145 -9.23 11.60 -2.66
CA LEU A 145 -8.77 10.24 -2.40
C LEU A 145 -7.48 10.19 -1.58
N ILE A 146 -6.55 11.13 -1.78
CA ILE A 146 -5.20 11.08 -1.20
C ILE A 146 -5.05 11.98 0.02
N LEU A 147 -5.28 13.29 -0.14
CA LEU A 147 -4.90 14.33 0.82
C LEU A 147 -5.46 14.11 2.24
N PRO A 148 -6.72 13.71 2.44
CA PRO A 148 -7.27 13.57 3.80
C PRO A 148 -6.59 12.49 4.64
N LEU A 149 -5.90 11.54 4.00
CA LEU A 149 -5.34 10.36 4.64
C LEU A 149 -3.81 10.36 4.68
N ILE A 150 -3.13 11.44 4.28
CA ILE A 150 -1.66 11.51 4.29
C ILE A 150 -1.06 11.75 5.68
N ALA A 151 -1.85 12.14 6.67
CA ALA A 151 -1.36 12.19 8.05
C ALA A 151 -1.16 10.77 8.59
N SER A 152 0.03 10.44 9.08
CA SER A 152 0.33 9.11 9.62
C SER A 152 1.12 9.18 10.92
N ALA A 153 0.43 8.85 12.02
CA ALA A 153 1.07 8.70 13.32
C ALA A 153 2.09 7.56 13.34
N THR A 154 1.80 6.44 12.65
CA THR A 154 2.73 5.31 12.54
C THR A 154 4.03 5.70 11.84
N ALA A 155 3.97 6.35 10.68
CA ALA A 155 5.19 6.78 9.98
C ALA A 155 5.93 7.86 10.79
N THR A 156 5.20 8.81 11.41
CA THR A 156 5.81 9.83 12.28
C THR A 156 6.55 9.18 13.46
N PHE A 157 5.97 8.15 14.07
CA PHE A 157 6.59 7.39 15.14
C PHE A 157 7.92 6.75 14.69
N PHE A 158 7.91 6.03 13.57
CA PHE A 158 9.11 5.36 13.07
C PHE A 158 10.20 6.34 12.64
N PHE A 159 9.87 7.41 11.92
CA PHE A 159 10.85 8.44 11.55
C PHE A 159 11.40 9.15 12.78
N ARG A 160 10.58 9.44 13.80
CA ARG A 160 11.06 10.02 15.05
C ARG A 160 12.02 9.07 15.77
N GLN A 161 11.69 7.78 15.83
CA GLN A 161 12.56 6.80 16.46
C GLN A 161 13.90 6.70 15.73
N PHE A 162 13.88 6.67 14.40
CA PHE A 162 15.08 6.67 13.58
C PHE A 162 15.90 7.96 13.73
N PHE A 163 15.27 9.13 13.71
CA PHE A 163 16.00 10.40 13.87
C PHE A 163 16.68 10.51 15.23
N LYS A 164 16.12 9.91 16.28
CA LYS A 164 16.75 9.87 17.60
C LYS A 164 17.97 8.95 17.69
N THR A 165 18.20 8.07 16.72
CA THR A 165 19.42 7.26 16.66
C THR A 165 20.53 7.94 15.87
N ILE A 166 20.25 9.05 15.19
CA ILE A 166 21.26 9.83 14.47
C ILE A 166 22.03 10.66 15.49
N PRO A 167 23.38 10.61 15.51
CA PRO A 167 24.18 11.34 16.49
C PRO A 167 24.02 12.86 16.37
N ASP A 168 23.88 13.55 17.51
CA ASP A 168 23.67 15.00 17.57
C ASP A 168 24.89 15.79 17.01
N GLU A 169 26.08 15.19 17.00
CA GLU A 169 27.30 15.77 16.46
C GLU A 169 27.17 16.12 14.97
N LEU A 170 26.32 15.40 14.22
CA LEU A 170 26.05 15.74 12.82
C LEU A 170 25.27 17.05 12.68
N LEU A 171 24.35 17.34 13.61
CA LEU A 171 23.64 18.61 13.65
C LEU A 171 24.60 19.73 14.06
N GLU A 172 25.43 19.51 15.08
CA GLU A 172 26.41 20.50 15.54
C GLU A 172 27.42 20.84 14.44
N ALA A 173 27.95 19.85 13.73
CA ALA A 173 28.85 20.05 12.59
C ALA A 173 28.19 20.86 11.47
N ALA A 174 26.94 20.53 11.12
CA ALA A 174 26.19 21.28 10.12
C ALA A 174 25.96 22.74 10.53
N GLN A 175 25.71 23.01 11.82
CA GLN A 175 25.58 24.37 12.35
C GLN A 175 26.90 25.15 12.29
N LEU A 176 28.04 24.52 12.56
CA LEU A 176 29.37 25.13 12.40
C LEU A 176 29.64 25.50 10.93
N ASP A 177 29.16 24.69 9.99
CA ASP A 177 29.22 24.96 8.55
C ASP A 177 28.16 25.98 8.06
N ASN A 178 27.44 26.63 8.98
CA ASN A 178 26.32 27.55 8.69
C ASN A 178 25.21 26.92 7.82
N ALA A 179 25.02 25.60 7.90
CA ALA A 179 23.92 24.93 7.22
C ALA A 179 22.61 25.15 8.00
N GLY A 180 21.64 25.80 7.35
CA GLY A 180 20.30 25.97 7.93
C GLY A 180 19.52 24.65 8.02
N PRO A 181 18.36 24.63 8.72
CA PRO A 181 17.60 23.40 8.97
C PRO A 181 17.17 22.65 7.70
N PHE A 182 16.78 23.38 6.66
CA PHE A 182 16.42 22.76 5.38
C PHE A 182 17.61 22.04 4.73
N ARG A 183 18.80 22.65 4.82
CA ARG A 183 20.03 22.05 4.29
C ARG A 183 20.44 20.82 5.08
N PHE A 184 20.39 20.89 6.42
CA PHE A 184 20.60 19.71 7.26
C PHE A 184 19.61 18.57 6.94
N PHE A 185 18.33 18.90 6.72
CA PHE A 185 17.33 17.92 6.33
C PHE A 185 17.64 17.24 4.99
N VAL A 186 17.95 18.02 3.95
CA VAL A 186 18.16 17.49 2.59
C VAL A 186 19.53 16.82 2.44
N ASP A 187 20.59 17.42 2.98
CA ASP A 187 21.97 16.98 2.73
C ASP A 187 22.40 15.86 3.70
N ILE A 188 21.80 15.77 4.89
CA ILE A 188 22.19 14.80 5.94
C ILE A 188 21.05 13.83 6.26
N LEU A 189 19.90 14.33 6.74
CA LEU A 189 18.83 13.45 7.23
C LEU A 189 18.21 12.59 6.13
N LEU A 190 17.86 13.19 4.99
CA LEU A 190 17.19 12.50 3.90
C LEU A 190 18.06 11.35 3.33
N PRO A 191 19.38 11.53 3.07
CA PRO A 191 20.26 10.45 2.65
C PRO A 191 20.42 9.33 3.68
N LEU A 192 20.56 9.67 4.97
CA LEU A 192 20.66 8.68 6.04
C LEU A 192 19.36 7.89 6.20
N SER A 193 18.22 8.51 5.89
CA SER A 193 16.89 7.91 6.03
C SER A 193 16.49 6.96 4.90
N LYS A 194 17.32 6.74 3.88
CA LYS A 194 16.93 5.97 2.66
C LYS A 194 16.37 4.58 2.97
N THR A 195 16.97 3.85 3.92
CA THR A 195 16.50 2.51 4.32
C THR A 195 15.16 2.58 5.05
N MET A 196 15.01 3.52 5.98
CA MET A 196 13.74 3.77 6.68
C MET A 196 12.63 4.24 5.73
N ILE A 197 12.94 5.14 4.81
CA ILE A 197 12.00 5.61 3.77
C ILE A 197 11.53 4.44 2.91
N ALA A 198 12.43 3.56 2.46
CA ALA A 198 12.05 2.39 1.69
C ALA A 198 11.11 1.45 2.47
N ALA A 199 11.38 1.26 3.77
CA ALA A 199 10.54 0.42 4.61
C ALA A 199 9.14 0.99 4.81
N ILE A 200 9.06 2.28 5.18
CA ILE A 200 7.77 2.96 5.33
C ILE A 200 7.04 3.07 3.99
N PHE A 201 7.75 3.26 2.87
CA PHE A 201 7.15 3.31 1.54
C PHE A 201 6.43 2.02 1.19
N ILE A 202 7.09 0.86 1.36
CA ILE A 202 6.46 -0.44 1.09
C ILE A 202 5.17 -0.59 1.90
N ILE A 203 5.23 -0.33 3.21
CA ILE A 203 4.08 -0.48 4.11
C ILE A 203 2.95 0.47 3.70
N MET A 204 3.24 1.76 3.52
CA MET A 204 2.23 2.77 3.21
C MET A 204 1.65 2.61 1.81
N PHE A 205 2.45 2.16 0.84
CA PHE A 205 1.99 1.84 -0.51
C PHE A 205 1.00 0.69 -0.47
N VAL A 206 1.33 -0.42 0.19
CA VAL A 206 0.45 -1.59 0.31
C VAL A 206 -0.85 -1.22 1.03
N VAL A 207 -0.79 -0.40 2.07
CA VAL A 207 -1.97 0.09 2.79
C VAL A 207 -2.84 0.96 1.88
N GLY A 208 -2.25 1.90 1.14
CA GLY A 208 -2.98 2.78 0.21
C GLY A 208 -3.58 2.02 -0.97
N TRP A 209 -2.83 1.08 -1.55
CA TRP A 209 -3.25 0.22 -2.66
C TRP A 209 -4.46 -0.65 -2.30
N ASN A 210 -4.46 -1.21 -1.08
CA ASN A 210 -5.52 -2.09 -0.61
C ASN A 210 -6.73 -1.36 -0.02
N GLN A 211 -6.80 -0.03 -0.13
CA GLN A 211 -7.96 0.71 0.37
C GLN A 211 -9.21 0.38 -0.45
N TYR A 212 -10.25 -0.04 0.28
CA TYR A 212 -11.58 -0.29 -0.29
C TYR A 212 -12.62 0.68 0.27
N LEU A 213 -12.68 0.81 1.60
CA LEU A 213 -13.72 1.57 2.28
C LEU A 213 -13.63 3.09 2.03
N TRP A 214 -12.42 3.63 1.93
CA TRP A 214 -12.26 5.06 1.62
C TRP A 214 -12.76 5.44 0.22
N PRO A 215 -12.23 4.85 -0.87
CA PRO A 215 -12.60 5.29 -2.22
C PRO A 215 -14.08 5.07 -2.51
N ILE A 216 -14.68 3.96 -2.04
CA ILE A 216 -16.13 3.73 -2.22
C ILE A 216 -17.01 4.81 -1.57
N MET A 217 -16.52 5.46 -0.50
CA MET A 217 -17.26 6.56 0.16
C MET A 217 -16.97 7.91 -0.47
N MET A 218 -15.79 8.13 -1.07
CA MET A 218 -15.39 9.42 -1.62
C MET A 218 -15.76 9.61 -3.10
N THR A 219 -16.11 8.53 -3.80
CA THR A 219 -16.35 8.55 -5.24
C THR A 219 -17.67 7.89 -5.61
N THR A 220 -18.44 8.58 -6.45
CA THR A 220 -19.62 8.08 -7.14
C THR A 220 -19.38 7.93 -8.65
N ASP A 221 -18.34 8.59 -9.19
CA ASP A 221 -17.92 8.49 -10.58
C ASP A 221 -17.04 7.24 -10.78
N GLU A 222 -17.47 6.34 -11.67
CA GLU A 222 -16.77 5.10 -11.96
C GLU A 222 -15.37 5.32 -12.55
N GLY A 223 -15.09 6.52 -13.08
CA GLY A 223 -13.77 6.94 -13.54
C GLY A 223 -12.68 6.88 -12.47
N TYR A 224 -13.06 6.91 -11.18
CA TYR A 224 -12.15 6.83 -10.03
C TYR A 224 -12.11 5.45 -9.37
N ASN A 225 -12.83 4.45 -9.89
CA ASN A 225 -12.84 3.11 -9.30
C ASN A 225 -11.42 2.56 -9.19
N THR A 226 -11.07 2.02 -8.02
CA THR A 226 -9.80 1.31 -7.80
C THR A 226 -9.94 -0.17 -8.16
N ILE A 227 -8.82 -0.87 -8.32
CA ILE A 227 -8.83 -2.29 -8.69
C ILE A 227 -9.48 -3.15 -7.60
N VAL A 228 -9.32 -2.76 -6.33
CA VAL A 228 -9.94 -3.45 -5.19
C VAL A 228 -11.46 -3.27 -5.22
N MET A 229 -11.95 -2.08 -5.57
CA MET A 229 -13.38 -1.85 -5.80
C MET A 229 -13.91 -2.70 -6.95
N GLY A 230 -13.20 -2.73 -8.08
CA GLY A 230 -13.57 -3.52 -9.25
C GLY A 230 -13.66 -5.02 -8.96
N ILE A 231 -12.68 -5.59 -8.25
CA ILE A 231 -12.72 -6.99 -7.81
C ILE A 231 -13.97 -7.25 -6.95
N LYS A 232 -14.30 -6.36 -6.02
CA LYS A 232 -15.49 -6.49 -5.17
C LYS A 232 -16.80 -6.35 -5.95
N GLN A 233 -16.88 -5.45 -6.92
CA GLN A 233 -18.03 -5.31 -7.81
C GLN A 233 -18.28 -6.59 -8.60
N VAL A 234 -17.23 -7.16 -9.21
CA VAL A 234 -17.31 -8.45 -9.92
C VAL A 234 -17.82 -9.54 -8.98
N LEU A 235 -17.23 -9.67 -7.78
CA LEU A 235 -17.61 -10.70 -6.81
C LEU A 235 -19.04 -10.53 -6.27
N ASN A 236 -19.55 -9.30 -6.17
CA ASN A 236 -20.91 -9.05 -5.70
C ASN A 236 -21.96 -9.30 -6.80
N ASN A 237 -21.63 -8.98 -8.06
CA ASN A 237 -22.50 -9.20 -9.22
C ASN A 237 -22.65 -10.69 -9.60
N ILE A 238 -21.81 -11.57 -9.03
CA ILE A 238 -21.94 -13.04 -9.17
C ILE A 238 -23.32 -13.55 -8.69
N ASN A 239 -24.03 -12.79 -7.86
CA ASN A 239 -25.33 -13.18 -7.33
C ASN A 239 -26.53 -12.82 -8.24
N GLU A 240 -26.29 -12.16 -9.40
CA GLU A 240 -27.36 -11.73 -10.31
C GLU A 240 -27.43 -12.62 -11.56
N THR A 241 -28.49 -13.44 -11.66
CA THR A 241 -29.10 -14.12 -12.85
C THR A 241 -28.21 -14.75 -13.94
N SER A 242 -26.88 -14.72 -13.79
CA SER A 242 -25.88 -15.09 -14.77
C SER A 242 -24.83 -15.98 -14.11
N LEU A 243 -24.09 -16.75 -14.93
CA LEU A 243 -23.12 -17.69 -14.42
C LEU A 243 -21.99 -16.95 -13.67
N PRO A 244 -21.66 -17.34 -12.42
CA PRO A 244 -20.56 -16.76 -11.65
C PRO A 244 -19.23 -16.71 -12.42
N ARG A 245 -18.69 -15.51 -12.65
CA ARG A 245 -17.41 -15.29 -13.35
C ARG A 245 -16.20 -15.31 -12.39
N TYR A 246 -16.00 -16.42 -11.67
CA TYR A 246 -14.85 -16.60 -10.77
C TYR A 246 -13.52 -16.57 -11.52
N ASP A 247 -13.49 -17.09 -12.75
CA ASP A 247 -12.36 -17.03 -13.67
C ASP A 247 -11.84 -15.60 -13.84
N TYR A 248 -12.76 -14.68 -14.11
CA TYR A 248 -12.49 -13.27 -14.32
C TYR A 248 -12.08 -12.56 -13.02
N ALA A 249 -12.78 -12.84 -11.92
CA ALA A 249 -12.44 -12.29 -10.61
C ALA A 249 -11.03 -12.70 -10.16
N PHE A 250 -10.65 -13.95 -10.36
CA PHE A 250 -9.31 -14.45 -10.04
C PHE A 250 -8.25 -13.83 -10.95
N ALA A 251 -8.51 -13.68 -12.25
CA ALA A 251 -7.59 -12.98 -13.14
C ALA A 251 -7.35 -11.53 -12.69
N MET A 252 -8.41 -10.80 -12.31
CA MET A 252 -8.32 -9.46 -11.74
C MET A 252 -7.49 -9.43 -10.45
N VAL A 253 -7.66 -10.41 -9.55
CA VAL A 253 -6.85 -10.56 -8.32
C VAL A 253 -5.36 -10.74 -8.67
N ILE A 254 -5.03 -11.62 -9.61
CA ILE A 254 -3.64 -11.83 -10.04
C ILE A 254 -3.05 -10.54 -10.59
N LEU A 255 -3.76 -9.82 -11.45
CA LEU A 255 -3.32 -8.54 -11.99
C LEU A 255 -3.13 -7.48 -10.90
N ALA A 256 -4.04 -7.42 -9.92
CA ALA A 256 -3.98 -6.48 -8.79
C ALA A 256 -2.81 -6.75 -7.85
N MET A 257 -2.30 -7.98 -7.78
CA MET A 257 -1.14 -8.34 -6.96
C MET A 257 0.20 -7.91 -7.57
N LEU A 258 0.27 -7.75 -8.90
CA LEU A 258 1.54 -7.46 -9.58
C LEU A 258 2.20 -6.15 -9.08
N PRO A 259 1.48 -5.01 -8.94
CA PRO A 259 2.14 -3.76 -8.57
C PRO A 259 2.70 -3.75 -7.14
N PRO A 260 1.97 -4.19 -6.09
CA PRO A 260 2.55 -4.34 -4.75
C PRO A 260 3.74 -5.29 -4.69
N VAL A 261 3.68 -6.43 -5.39
CA VAL A 261 4.80 -7.38 -5.45
C VAL A 261 6.02 -6.74 -6.10
N LEU A 262 5.83 -6.01 -7.21
CA LEU A 262 6.91 -5.30 -7.88
C LEU A 262 7.55 -4.26 -6.95
N VAL A 263 6.75 -3.47 -6.23
CA VAL A 263 7.25 -2.52 -5.23
C VAL A 263 8.09 -3.24 -4.17
N VAL A 264 7.61 -4.35 -3.61
CA VAL A 264 8.39 -5.12 -2.63
C VAL A 264 9.69 -5.62 -3.24
N VAL A 265 9.67 -6.22 -4.43
CA VAL A 265 10.87 -6.77 -5.09
C VAL A 265 11.91 -5.69 -5.39
N VAL A 266 11.48 -4.50 -5.79
CA VAL A 266 12.37 -3.34 -6.03
C VAL A 266 12.97 -2.83 -4.71
N PHE A 267 12.15 -2.71 -3.66
CA PHE A 267 12.57 -2.06 -2.41
C PHE A 267 13.12 -3.01 -1.32
N GLN A 268 12.98 -4.34 -1.48
CA GLN A 268 13.33 -5.34 -0.46
C GLN A 268 14.78 -5.23 0.06
N ARG A 269 15.74 -4.86 -0.80
CA ARG A 269 17.16 -4.76 -0.40
C ARG A 269 17.37 -3.66 0.65
N TRP A 270 16.67 -2.53 0.52
CA TRP A 270 16.72 -1.44 1.50
C TRP A 270 15.90 -1.78 2.75
N PHE A 271 14.76 -2.45 2.57
CA PHE A 271 13.93 -2.93 3.69
C PHE A 271 14.70 -3.89 4.61
N VAL A 272 15.34 -4.91 4.04
CA VAL A 272 16.13 -5.90 4.80
C VAL A 272 17.30 -5.22 5.52
N LYS A 273 18.01 -4.29 4.86
CA LYS A 273 19.07 -3.51 5.51
C LYS A 273 18.54 -2.70 6.70
N GLY A 274 17.40 -2.03 6.53
CA GLY A 274 16.77 -1.24 7.59
C GLY A 274 16.35 -2.07 8.82
N LEU A 275 15.97 -3.34 8.64
CA LEU A 275 15.65 -4.24 9.75
C LEU A 275 16.89 -4.80 10.45
N VAL A 276 17.94 -5.14 9.69
CA VAL A 276 19.15 -5.81 10.21
C VAL A 276 20.13 -4.83 10.85
N GLU A 277 20.20 -3.57 10.39
CA GLU A 277 21.08 -2.55 10.99
C GLU A 277 20.59 -2.07 12.36
N SER A 278 19.33 -2.31 12.73
CA SER A 278 18.81 -2.01 14.08
C SER A 278 19.31 -2.95 15.18
N GLU A 279 19.98 -4.06 14.83
CA GLU A 279 20.47 -5.08 15.78
C GLU A 279 21.97 -4.97 16.11
N LYS A 280 22.66 -3.92 15.65
CA LYS A 280 24.08 -3.66 15.96
C LYS A 280 24.26 -2.37 16.74
#